data_AF-A0A1G2CHV4-F1
#
_entry.id   AF-A0A1G2CHV4-F1
#
_cell.length_a   1.000
_cell.length_b   1.000
_cell.length_c   1.000
_cell.angle_alpha   90.00
_cell.angle_beta   90.00
_cell.angle_gamma   90.00
#
_symmetry.space_group_name_H-M   'P 1'
#
loop_
_entity.id
_entity.type
_entity.pdbx_description
1 polymer ?
#
loop_
_entity_poly.entity_id
_entity_poly.type
_entity_poly.pdbx_seq_one_letter_code
_entity_poly.pdbx_strand_id
1 'polypeptide(L)' 'MAKAKYSENLIGLRCAVCKRRNYYTRKNKKTVERKLEFKKFCEWCRKHTAHKEVKIAGK' A
#
# COMPACT_ATOMS: atom_id res chain seq x y z
N MET A 1 21.61 -16.13 9.55
CA MET A 1 20.13 -16.03 9.49
C MET A 1 19.76 -15.02 8.41
N ALA A 2 19.34 -15.50 7.23
CA ALA A 2 19.11 -14.65 6.06
C ALA A 2 17.88 -13.75 6.29
N LYS A 3 18.07 -12.44 6.40
CA LYS A 3 16.97 -11.46 6.43
C LYS A 3 16.19 -11.61 5.12
N ALA A 4 14.95 -12.07 5.22
CA ALA A 4 14.09 -12.31 4.08
C ALA A 4 13.94 -11.01 3.26
N LYS A 5 14.63 -10.97 2.12
CA LYS A 5 14.69 -9.86 1.14
C LYS A 5 13.33 -9.53 0.49
N TYR A 6 12.27 -10.24 0.89
CA TYR A 6 10.91 -10.16 0.35
C TYR A 6 10.12 -8.92 0.80
N SER A 7 10.53 -8.27 1.89
CA SER A 7 9.81 -7.11 2.44
C SER A 7 10.05 -5.80 1.70
N GLU A 8 11.13 -5.69 0.91
CA GLU A 8 11.54 -4.40 0.32
C GLU A 8 10.52 -3.87 -0.71
N ASN A 9 9.80 -4.77 -1.38
CA ASN A 9 8.83 -4.42 -2.42
C ASN A 9 7.38 -4.36 -1.92
N LEU A 10 7.12 -4.69 -0.65
CA LEU A 10 5.76 -4.65 -0.12
C LEU A 10 5.36 -3.22 0.25
N ILE A 11 4.26 -2.75 -0.33
CA ILE A 11 3.61 -1.49 0.02
C ILE A 11 2.23 -1.75 0.61
N GLY A 12 1.87 -0.92 1.60
CA GLY A 12 0.51 -0.83 2.07
C GLY A 12 -0.25 0.20 1.24
N LEU A 13 -1.55 0.01 1.09
CA LEU A 13 -2.46 0.97 0.52
C LEU A 13 -3.42 1.41 1.62
N ARG A 14 -3.40 2.71 1.90
CA ARG A 14 -4.22 3.36 2.93
C ARG A 14 -5.36 4.12 2.28
N CYS A 15 -6.58 3.84 2.72
CA CYS A 15 -7.76 4.59 2.32
C CYS A 15 -7.63 6.06 2.73
N ALA A 16 -7.90 6.99 1.83
CA ALA A 16 -7.83 8.43 2.12
C ALA A 16 -8.90 8.90 3.14
N VAL A 17 -10.04 8.19 3.22
CA VAL A 17 -11.19 8.59 4.03
C VAL A 17 -11.08 8.04 5.46
N CYS A 18 -11.05 6.71 5.62
CA CYS A 18 -10.97 6.10 6.96
C CYS A 18 -9.55 5.98 7.49
N LYS A 19 -8.54 6.36 6.69
CA LYS A 19 -7.12 6.30 7.06
C LYS A 19 -6.65 4.89 7.47
N ARG A 20 -7.42 3.83 7.16
CA ARG A 20 -7.05 2.45 7.42
C ARG A 20 -6.25 1.87 6.27
N ARG A 21 -5.31 0.98 6.60
CA ARG A 21 -4.54 0.22 5.63
C ARG A 21 -5.31 -1.07 5.35
N ASN A 22 -5.92 -1.15 4.17
CA ASN A 22 -6.81 -2.26 3.82
C ASN A 22 -6.16 -3.23 2.83
N TYR A 23 -5.20 -2.75 2.04
CA TYR A 23 -4.58 -3.58 1.01
C TYR A 23 -3.06 -3.57 1.13
N TYR A 24 -2.48 -4.69 0.71
CA TYR A 24 -1.04 -4.88 0.57
C TYR A 24 -0.78 -5.23 -0.89
N THR A 25 0.08 -4.46 -1.54
CA THR A 25 0.50 -4.74 -2.91
C THR A 25 2.02 -4.76 -2.96
N ARG A 26 2.56 -5.45 -3.96
CA ARG A 26 3.99 -5.44 -4.22
C ARG A 26 4.26 -4.42 -5.32
N LYS A 27 5.12 -3.44 -5.05
CA LYS A 27 5.64 -2.55 -6.08
C LYS A 27 7.15 -2.73 -6.17
N ASN A 28 7.65 -2.83 -7.38
CA ASN A 28 9.09 -2.80 -7.62
C ASN A 28 9.54 -1.33 -7.62
N LYS A 29 10.26 -0.92 -6.57
CA LYS A 29 10.72 0.47 -6.41
C LYS A 29 11.61 0.96 -7.55
N LYS A 30 12.24 0.03 -8.29
CA LYS A 30 13.12 0.31 -9.44
C LYS A 30 12.40 0.71 -10.72
N THR A 31 11.15 0.27 -10.90
CA THR A 31 10.39 0.45 -12.16
C THR A 31 9.28 1.49 -12.00
N VAL A 32 8.79 1.70 -10.77
CA VAL A 32 7.67 2.62 -10.51
C VAL A 32 8.09 3.65 -9.47
N GLU A 33 8.63 4.77 -9.96
CA GLU A 33 9.03 5.93 -9.14
C GLU A 33 7.82 6.80 -8.74
N ARG A 34 6.71 6.71 -9.48
CA ARG A 34 5.48 7.47 -9.20
C ARG A 34 4.71 6.92 -7.99
N LYS A 35 4.10 7.82 -7.23
CA LYS A 35 3.16 7.47 -6.16
C LYS A 35 1.95 6.76 -6.77
N LEU A 36 1.65 5.55 -6.31
CA LEU A 36 0.48 4.80 -6.75
C LEU A 36 -0.76 5.23 -5.95
N GLU A 37 -1.78 5.67 -6.66
CA GLU A 37 -3.11 5.95 -6.13
C GLU A 37 -4.12 5.05 -6.83
N PHE A 38 -4.76 4.16 -6.09
CA PHE A 38 -5.76 3.23 -6.64
C PHE A 38 -7.14 3.54 -6.10
N LYS A 39 -8.15 3.62 -6.96
CA LYS A 39 -9.55 3.63 -6.54
C LYS A 39 -9.96 2.21 -6.20
N LYS A 40 -9.97 1.88 -4.91
CA LYS A 40 -10.40 0.57 -4.39
C LYS A 40 -11.61 0.75 -3.48
N PHE A 41 -12.41 -0.31 -3.37
CA PHE A 41 -13.49 -0.36 -2.41
C PHE A 41 -12.92 -0.33 -0.99
N CYS A 42 -13.49 0.48 -0.11
CA CYS A 42 -13.16 0.42 1.30
C CYS A 42 -14.35 -0.17 2.04
N GLU A 43 -14.19 -1.38 2.58
CA GLU A 43 -15.13 -2.06 3.49
C GLU A 43 -15.75 -1.11 4.51
N TRP A 44 -14.90 -0.37 5.23
CA TRP A 44 -15.31 0.50 6.32
C TRP A 44 -16.13 1.72 5.89
N CYS A 45 -15.90 2.23 4.68
CA CYS A 45 -16.63 3.36 4.14
C CYS A 45 -17.78 2.91 3.22
N ARG A 46 -17.87 1.61 2.90
CA ARG A 46 -18.78 1.01 1.93
C ARG A 46 -18.83 1.74 0.57
N LYS A 47 -17.70 2.34 0.16
CA LYS A 47 -17.58 3.10 -1.09
C LYS A 47 -16.19 2.98 -1.70
N HIS A 48 -16.09 3.19 -3.01
CA HIS A 48 -14.81 3.25 -3.72
C HIS A 48 -14.12 4.57 -3.40
N THR A 49 -12.90 4.48 -2.86
CA THR A 49 -12.11 5.63 -2.43
C THR A 49 -10.71 5.53 -2.97
N ALA A 50 -10.06 6.69 -3.10
CA ALA A 50 -8.64 6.75 -3.40
C ALA A 50 -7.84 6.15 -2.23
N HIS A 51 -7.11 5.09 -2.52
CA HIS A 51 -6.14 4.47 -1.62
C HIS A 51 -4.75 4.94 -2.02
N LYS A 52 -4.08 5.61 -1.07
CA LYS A 52 -2.72 6.13 -1.24
C LYS A 52 -1.71 5.10 -0.77
N GLU A 53 -0.60 4.99 -1.48
CA GLU A 53 0.50 4.14 -1.03
C GLU A 53 1.10 4.61 0.31
N VAL A 54 1.45 3.65 1.16
CA VAL A 54 2.14 3.87 2.43
C VAL A 54 3.24 2.82 2.53
N LYS A 55 4.47 3.29 2.73
CA LYS A 55 5.60 2.42 3.02
C LYS A 55 5.34 1.70 4.34
N ILE A 56 5.46 0.38 4.33
CA ILE A 56 5.46 -0.41 5.55
C ILE A 56 6.91 -0.36 6.03
N ALA A 57 7.28 0.71 6.73
CA ALA A 57 8.57 0.76 7.39
C ALA A 57 8.52 -0.27 8.53
N GLY A 58 9.05 -1.47 8.26
CA GLY A 58 9.56 -2.30 9.33
C GLY A 58 10.72 -1.53 9.97
N LYS A 59 10.68 -1.41 11.28
CA LYS A 59 11.83 -0.97 12.07
C LYS A 59 13.00 -1.92 11.81
#